data_AF-A0AAJ5E487-F1
#
_entry.id   AF-A0AAJ5E487-F1
#
_cell.length_a   1.000
_cell.length_b   1.000
_cell.length_c   1.000
_cell.angle_alpha   90.00
_cell.angle_beta   90.00
_cell.angle_gamma   90.00
#
_symmetry.space_group_name_H-M   'P 1'
#
loop_
_entity.id
_entity.type
_entity.pdbx_description
1 polymer ?
#
loop_
_entity_poly.entity_id
_entity_poly.type
_entity_poly.pdbx_seq_one_letter_code
_entity_poly.pdbx_strand_id
1 'polypeptide(L)'
;MPMCVDLHELLEIVNDEQSFIGFMAALGDDFSRERLLEETSPSSPFGPGALGWENGSVDTFLDAAASWAIASTRCSLTDASVLNVWQRCAAILLAGKFYE
;
A
#
# COMPACT_ATOMS: atom_id res chain seq x y z
N MET A 1 -13.31 19.06 -3.28
CA MET A 1 -12.53 18.32 -4.31
C MET A 1 -11.83 17.21 -3.57
N PRO A 2 -11.92 15.93 -3.96
CA PRO A 2 -11.14 14.91 -3.27
C PRO A 2 -9.69 15.15 -3.69
N MET A 3 -8.91 15.71 -2.78
CA MET A 3 -7.46 15.73 -2.85
C MET A 3 -7.00 14.29 -3.07
N CYS A 4 -6.33 14.04 -4.19
CA CYS A 4 -5.66 12.77 -4.43
C CYS A 4 -4.54 12.69 -3.37
N VAL A 5 -4.79 11.98 -2.28
CA VAL A 5 -3.82 11.82 -1.21
C VAL A 5 -2.67 10.98 -1.76
N ASP A 6 -1.46 11.52 -1.75
CA ASP A 6 -0.29 10.75 -2.11
C ASP A 6 0.06 9.80 -0.95
N LEU A 7 -0.12 8.50 -1.18
CA LEU A 7 0.14 7.46 -0.19
C LEU A 7 1.63 7.38 0.18
N HIS A 8 2.55 7.77 -0.72
CA HIS A 8 3.98 7.79 -0.42
C HIS A 8 4.32 8.95 0.52
N GLU A 9 3.78 10.15 0.26
CA GLU A 9 3.95 11.29 1.18
C GLU A 9 3.31 10.99 2.55
N LEU A 10 2.14 10.34 2.57
CA LEU A 10 1.46 9.97 3.81
C LEU A 10 2.26 8.94 4.62
N LEU A 11 2.94 8.00 3.95
CA LEU A 11 3.83 7.03 4.58
C LEU A 11 5.00 7.68 5.33
N GLU A 12 5.58 8.75 4.77
CA GLU A 12 6.73 9.44 5.38
C GLU A 12 6.38 10.07 6.73
N ILE A 13 5.12 10.47 6.92
CA ILE A 13 4.65 11.13 8.15
C ILE A 13 4.06 10.17 9.19
N VAL A 14 3.92 8.88 8.89
CA VAL A 14 3.45 7.88 9.88
C VAL A 14 4.47 7.75 11.00
N ASN A 15 4.09 8.12 12.21
CA ASN A 15 4.99 8.07 13.38
C ASN A 15 4.34 7.54 14.66
N ASP A 16 3.02 7.38 14.66
CA ASP A 16 2.23 6.89 15.77
C ASP A 16 1.02 6.10 15.26
N GLU A 17 0.22 5.58 16.19
CA GLU A 17 -1.00 4.84 15.88
C GLU A 17 -2.03 5.67 15.12
N GLN A 18 -2.17 6.97 15.45
CA GLN A 18 -3.18 7.83 14.83
C GLN A 18 -2.87 8.13 13.37
N SER A 19 -1.61 8.47 13.08
CA SER A 19 -1.11 8.65 11.72
C SER A 19 -1.15 7.34 10.92
N PHE A 20 -0.91 6.19 11.55
CA PHE A 20 -1.08 4.88 10.92
C PHE A 20 -2.55 4.56 10.57
N ILE A 21 -3.49 4.83 11.47
CA ILE A 21 -4.93 4.68 11.20
C ILE A 21 -5.36 5.58 10.04
N GLY A 22 -4.86 6.83 10.01
CA GLY A 22 -5.09 7.75 8.89
C GLY A 22 -4.55 7.21 7.56
N PHE A 23 -3.35 6.62 7.57
CA PHE A 23 -2.78 5.95 6.41
C PHE A 23 -3.64 4.77 5.94
N MET A 24 -4.09 3.90 6.85
CA MET A 24 -4.96 2.77 6.51
C MET A 24 -6.28 3.21 5.87
N ALA A 25 -6.89 4.27 6.40
CA ALA A 25 -8.12 4.82 5.84
C ALA A 25 -7.89 5.35 4.41
N ALA A 26 -6.81 6.11 4.20
CA ALA A 26 -6.46 6.62 2.87
C ALA A 26 -6.16 5.48 1.86
N LEU A 27 -5.47 4.43 2.29
CA LEU A 27 -5.19 3.26 1.46
C LEU A 27 -6.48 2.50 1.08
N GLY A 28 -7.41 2.36 2.03
CA GLY A 28 -8.71 1.73 1.78
C GLY A 28 -9.60 2.54 0.84
N ASP A 29 -9.58 3.87 0.96
CA ASP A 29 -10.28 4.78 0.04
C ASP A 29 -9.68 4.71 -1.37
N ASP A 30 -8.34 4.63 -1.50
CA ASP A 30 -7.66 4.46 -2.78
C ASP A 30 -8.06 3.14 -3.46
N PHE A 31 -8.06 2.03 -2.72
CA PHE A 31 -8.50 0.73 -3.25
C PHE A 31 -9.98 0.71 -3.65
N SER A 32 -10.83 1.37 -2.85
CA SER A 32 -12.27 1.46 -3.15
C SER A 32 -12.53 2.24 -4.44
N ARG A 33 -11.76 3.32 -4.67
CA ARG A 33 -11.81 4.10 -5.92
C ARG A 33 -11.29 3.30 -7.09
N GLU A 34 -10.21 2.53 -6.91
CA GLU A 34 -9.67 1.65 -7.93
C GLU A 34 -10.74 0.68 -8.43
N ARG A 35 -11.39 -0.02 -7.50
CA ARG A 35 -12.45 -0.97 -7.85
C ARG A 35 -13.61 -0.32 -8.59
N LEU A 36 -14.03 0.88 -8.17
CA LEU A 36 -15.08 1.61 -8.87
C LEU A 36 -14.67 2.00 -10.30
N LEU A 37 -13.42 2.40 -10.49
CA LEU A 37 -12.89 2.73 -11.81
C LEU A 37 -12.79 1.50 -12.70
N GLU A 38 -12.30 0.37 -12.19
CA GLU A 38 -12.22 -0.89 -12.91
C GLU A 38 -13.62 -1.46 -13.26
N GLU A 39 -14.61 -1.29 -12.39
CA GLU A 39 -16.00 -1.70 -12.66
C GLU A 39 -16.68 -0.85 -13.75
N THR A 40 -16.32 0.44 -13.85
CA THR A 40 -16.96 1.38 -14.78
C THR A 40 -16.20 1.56 -16.11
N SER A 41 -14.88 1.42 -16.07
CA SER A 41 -13.96 1.59 -17.19
C SER A 41 -12.74 0.68 -16.98
N PRO A 42 -12.87 -0.63 -17.26
CA PRO A 42 -11.83 -1.61 -16.97
C PRO A 42 -10.53 -1.28 -17.70
N SER A 43 -9.42 -1.41 -16.97
CA SER A 43 -8.07 -1.25 -17.50
C SER A 43 -7.64 -2.47 -18.32
N SER A 44 -6.45 -2.38 -18.92
CA SER A 44 -5.87 -3.50 -19.67
C SER A 44 -5.66 -4.70 -18.75
N PRO A 45 -6.04 -5.93 -19.16
CA PRO A 45 -5.81 -7.13 -18.35
C PRO A 45 -4.32 -7.53 -18.24
N PHE A 46 -3.42 -6.81 -18.91
CA PHE A 46 -1.97 -7.07 -18.92
C PHE A 46 -1.16 -5.95 -18.25
N GLY A 47 -1.80 -5.13 -17.42
CA GLY A 47 -1.13 -4.08 -16.67
C GLY A 47 -1.87 -3.75 -15.38
N PRO A 48 -1.34 -2.80 -14.59
CA PRO A 48 -2.00 -2.37 -13.37
C PRO A 48 -3.37 -1.75 -13.67
N GLY A 49 -4.23 -1.75 -12.66
CA GLY A 49 -5.52 -1.04 -12.72
C GLY A 49 -5.36 0.49 -12.76
N ALA A 50 -6.49 1.18 -12.83
CA ALA A 50 -6.60 2.61 -13.10
C ALA A 50 -5.77 3.52 -12.18
N LEU A 51 -5.52 3.12 -10.93
CA LEU A 51 -4.75 3.84 -9.90
C LEU A 51 -3.41 3.16 -9.58
N GLY A 52 -2.97 2.23 -10.43
CA GLY A 52 -1.70 1.55 -10.28
C GLY A 52 -1.74 0.35 -9.33
N TRP A 53 -2.91 -0.27 -9.11
CA TRP A 53 -2.97 -1.49 -8.31
C TRP A 53 -2.64 -2.70 -9.18
N GLU A 54 -1.64 -3.46 -8.76
CA GLU A 54 -1.31 -4.78 -9.33
C GLU A 54 -2.23 -5.87 -8.75
N ASN A 55 -2.70 -5.67 -7.51
CA ASN A 55 -3.48 -6.65 -6.75
C ASN A 55 -4.95 -6.22 -6.62
N GLY A 56 -5.83 -6.85 -7.40
CA GLY A 56 -7.27 -6.50 -7.47
C GLY A 56 -8.16 -7.10 -6.37
N SER A 57 -7.62 -7.94 -5.48
CA SER A 57 -8.37 -8.56 -4.37
C SER A 57 -7.61 -8.47 -3.05
N VAL A 58 -8.33 -8.60 -1.93
CA VAL A 58 -7.73 -8.49 -0.59
C VAL A 58 -6.72 -9.61 -0.33
N ASP A 59 -6.98 -10.81 -0.83
CA ASP A 59 -6.09 -11.96 -0.69
C ASP A 59 -4.76 -11.75 -1.44
N THR A 60 -4.79 -11.32 -2.69
CA THR A 60 -3.56 -11.04 -3.48
C THR A 60 -2.80 -9.84 -2.91
N PHE A 61 -3.52 -8.80 -2.48
CA PHE A 61 -2.93 -7.64 -1.81
C PHE A 61 -2.14 -8.02 -0.54
N LEU A 62 -2.74 -8.82 0.35
CA LEU A 62 -2.09 -9.22 1.60
C LEU A 62 -0.93 -10.21 1.35
N ASP A 63 -1.07 -11.10 0.37
CA ASP A 63 -0.01 -12.02 -0.03
C ASP A 63 1.21 -11.28 -0.60
N ALA A 64 0.98 -10.30 -1.48
CA ALA A 64 1.99 -9.42 -2.03
C ALA A 64 2.70 -8.61 -0.93
N ALA A 65 1.93 -7.98 -0.03
CA ALA A 65 2.47 -7.24 1.11
C ALA A 65 3.38 -8.12 2.00
N ALA A 66 2.94 -9.34 2.30
CA ALA A 66 3.71 -10.30 3.09
C ALA A 66 4.99 -10.75 2.36
N SER A 67 4.88 -11.06 1.07
CA SER A 67 6.02 -11.46 0.22
C SER A 67 7.09 -10.36 0.16
N TRP A 68 6.68 -9.11 -0.06
CA TRP A 68 7.58 -7.96 -0.01
C TRP A 68 8.21 -7.77 1.38
N ALA A 69 7.43 -7.92 2.45
CA ALA A 69 7.94 -7.81 3.82
C ALA A 69 9.03 -8.86 4.10
N ILE A 70 8.83 -10.10 3.65
CA ILE A 70 9.81 -11.19 3.80
C ILE A 70 11.07 -10.89 2.97
N ALA A 71 10.90 -10.48 1.71
CA ALA A 71 12.02 -10.15 0.82
C ALA A 71 12.86 -8.98 1.37
N SER A 72 12.19 -7.90 1.81
CA SER A 72 12.86 -6.70 2.36
C SER A 72 13.53 -6.96 3.71
N THR A 73 12.95 -7.82 4.56
CA THR A 73 13.54 -8.16 5.87
C THR A 73 14.84 -8.94 5.71
N ARG A 74 14.97 -9.78 4.68
CA ARG A 74 16.22 -10.50 4.35
C ARG A 74 17.36 -9.56 3.94
N CYS A 75 17.04 -8.37 3.42
CA CYS A 75 18.03 -7.34 3.07
C CYS A 75 18.40 -6.40 4.24
N SER A 76 17.64 -6.40 5.35
CA SER A 76 17.73 -5.41 6.44
C SER A 76 18.50 -5.89 7.68
N LEU A 77 19.23 -7.00 7.61
CA LEU A 77 19.88 -7.65 8.77
C LEU A 77 20.96 -6.81 9.49
N THR A 78 21.29 -5.60 9.00
CA THR A 78 22.34 -4.74 9.58
C THR A 78 21.87 -3.39 10.09
N ASP A 79 20.61 -2.99 9.92
CA ASP A 79 20.23 -1.60 10.20
C ASP A 79 19.35 -1.46 11.45
N ALA A 80 19.69 -0.50 12.30
CA ALA A 80 18.99 -0.13 13.54
C ALA A 80 17.60 0.52 13.27
N SER A 81 16.97 0.16 12.15
CA SER A 81 15.98 0.95 11.41
C SER A 81 14.53 0.71 11.83
N VAL A 82 14.24 -0.22 12.76
CA VAL A 82 12.89 -0.31 13.35
C VAL A 82 12.73 0.73 14.48
N LEU A 83 13.09 1.98 14.23
CA LEU A 83 12.80 3.09 15.15
C LEU A 83 11.30 3.42 15.16
N ASN A 84 10.57 3.02 14.12
CA ASN A 84 9.15 3.33 13.96
C ASN A 84 8.38 2.13 13.37
N VAL A 85 7.82 1.32 14.26
CA VAL A 85 7.02 0.14 13.90
C VAL A 85 5.80 0.49 13.06
N TRP A 86 5.18 1.65 13.29
CA TRP A 86 4.00 2.09 12.57
C TRP A 86 4.30 2.42 11.11
N GLN A 87 5.41 3.12 10.86
CA GLN A 87 5.87 3.39 9.50
C GLN A 87 6.27 2.10 8.78
N ARG A 88 6.89 1.15 9.47
CA ARG A 88 7.19 -0.17 8.89
C ARG A 88 5.91 -0.92 8.51
N CYS A 89 4.90 -0.92 9.37
CA CYS A 89 3.58 -1.52 9.06
C CYS A 89 2.93 -0.83 7.84
N ALA A 90 2.95 0.50 7.78
CA ALA A 90 2.42 1.26 6.65
C ALA A 90 3.16 0.94 5.34
N ALA A 91 4.49 0.83 5.37
CA ALA A 91 5.29 0.47 4.20
C ALA A 91 4.96 -0.95 3.69
N ILE A 92 4.76 -1.91 4.60
CA ILE A 92 4.35 -3.27 4.24
C ILE A 92 2.98 -3.24 3.55
N LEU A 93 2.01 -2.51 4.09
CA LEU A 93 0.69 -2.38 3.48
C LEU A 93 0.75 -1.67 2.12
N LEU A 94 1.55 -0.62 1.98
CA LEU A 94 1.72 0.08 0.71
C LEU A 94 2.31 -0.85 -0.36
N ALA A 95 3.25 -1.72 0.00
CA ALA A 95 3.85 -2.66 -0.92
C ALA A 95 2.84 -3.63 -1.52
N GLY A 96 1.79 -4.00 -0.79
CA GLY A 96 0.71 -4.83 -1.32
C GLY A 96 0.00 -4.20 -2.52
N LYS A 97 0.07 -2.88 -2.72
CA LYS A 97 -0.52 -2.20 -3.89
C LYS A 97 0.23 -2.52 -5.19
N PHE A 98 1.56 -2.59 -5.15
CA PHE A 98 2.42 -2.59 -6.35
C PHE A 98 3.33 -3.82 -6.51
N TYR A 99 3.42 -4.66 -5.48
CA TYR A 99 4.30 -5.84 -5.53
C TYR A 99 3.59 -7.01 -6.21
N GLU A 100 4.26 -7.63 -7.20
CA GLU A 100 3.80 -8.79 -7.97
C GLU A 100 4.23 -10.14 -7.36
#